data_AF-A0A7Y2T6Y1-F1
#
_entry.id   AF-A0A7Y2T6Y1-F1
#
_cell.length_a   1.000
_cell.length_b   1.000
_cell.length_c   1.000
_cell.angle_alpha   90.00
_cell.angle_beta   90.00
_cell.angle_gamma   90.00
#
_symmetry.space_group_name_H-M   'P 1'
#
loop_
_entity.id
_entity.type
_entity.pdbx_description
1 polymer ?
#
loop_
_entity_poly.entity_id
_entity_poly.type
_entity_poly.pdbx_seq_one_letter_code
_entity_poly.pdbx_strand_id
1 'polypeptide(L)'
;MLSCAEEKNEAPNQGVATGDASTVAPAVADVAAIKDVRIIISTNKGDIEATLYASMVPMTVANYLNLAKRGYYNHLKFHRVIPNFMIQGGDPQGSGRGGPGYRFADEFHPELKHDGPGVFSMANAGPGTNGSQFFITHKDTTWLNGKHSVFGKVTQGMDVVNAIRAGDVIKGIKVLDATDALFTAQKENLAKWNAVLGGNE
;
A
#
# COMPACT_ATOMS: atom_id res chain seq x y z
N MET A 1 -33.91 4.40 -74.21
CA MET A 1 -34.34 5.71 -73.71
C MET A 1 -33.37 6.11 -72.61
N LEU A 2 -32.84 7.33 -72.76
CA LEU A 2 -32.25 8.24 -71.75
C LEU A 2 -31.04 7.73 -70.93
N SER A 3 -29.82 8.26 -71.11
CA SER A 3 -29.29 9.65 -70.97
C SER A 3 -28.49 9.71 -69.65
N CYS A 4 -27.15 9.74 -69.74
CA CYS A 4 -26.27 10.91 -69.84
C CYS A 4 -26.09 11.66 -68.50
N ALA A 5 -24.80 11.78 -68.18
CA ALA A 5 -24.08 12.66 -67.25
C ALA A 5 -24.76 13.96 -66.83
N GLU A 6 -24.40 14.41 -65.62
CA GLU A 6 -24.15 15.82 -65.32
C GLU A 6 -22.97 15.98 -64.35
N GLU A 7 -21.90 16.62 -64.85
CA GLU A 7 -20.86 17.31 -64.07
C GLU A 7 -21.42 18.64 -63.55
N LYS A 8 -20.92 19.13 -62.39
CA LYS A 8 -20.08 20.36 -62.30
C LYS A 8 -19.84 20.86 -60.86
N ASN A 9 -18.56 21.14 -60.59
CA ASN A 9 -17.96 22.09 -59.61
C ASN A 9 -18.63 23.49 -59.63
N GLU A 10 -18.54 24.43 -58.68
CA GLU A 10 -17.53 24.79 -57.66
C GLU A 10 -18.12 25.80 -56.61
N ALA A 11 -17.36 26.08 -55.55
CA ALA A 11 -17.63 26.78 -54.26
C ALA A 11 -17.85 28.34 -54.33
N PRO A 12 -17.82 29.17 -53.23
CA PRO A 12 -17.68 28.93 -51.77
C PRO A 12 -18.62 29.79 -50.85
N ASN A 13 -18.64 29.54 -49.52
CA ASN A 13 -18.29 30.53 -48.48
C ASN A 13 -18.45 29.98 -47.04
N GLN A 14 -17.57 30.49 -46.19
CA GLN A 14 -17.22 30.24 -44.79
C GLN A 14 -18.36 30.45 -43.78
N GLY A 15 -18.33 29.67 -42.69
CA GLY A 15 -19.24 29.81 -41.56
C GLY A 15 -18.87 28.97 -40.32
N VAL A 16 -17.71 29.29 -39.73
CA VAL A 16 -17.33 29.26 -38.30
C VAL A 16 -17.64 28.03 -37.40
N ALA A 17 -16.57 27.61 -36.73
CA ALA A 17 -16.40 26.50 -35.80
C ALA A 17 -17.15 26.57 -34.46
N THR A 18 -17.30 25.39 -33.84
CA THR A 18 -16.84 24.96 -32.49
C THR A 18 -17.88 23.98 -31.92
N GLY A 19 -17.58 22.71 -31.63
CA GLY A 19 -16.42 22.17 -30.90
C GLY A 19 -16.89 21.91 -29.47
N ASP A 20 -17.73 20.91 -29.26
CA ASP A 20 -17.43 19.51 -28.91
C ASP A 20 -17.49 19.25 -27.39
N ALA A 21 -18.11 18.13 -27.06
CA ALA A 21 -18.65 17.79 -25.76
C ALA A 21 -17.53 17.50 -24.75
N SER A 22 -17.67 18.14 -23.58
CA SER A 22 -16.84 17.90 -22.41
C SER A 22 -16.92 16.43 -21.97
N THR A 23 -15.83 15.68 -22.18
CA THR A 23 -15.57 14.39 -21.54
C THR A 23 -14.44 14.58 -20.53
N VAL A 24 -14.77 14.54 -19.24
CA VAL A 24 -13.78 14.66 -18.16
C VAL A 24 -13.21 13.26 -17.90
N ALA A 25 -11.98 13.01 -18.33
CA ALA A 25 -11.19 11.84 -17.94
C ALA A 25 -10.74 11.96 -16.47
N PRO A 26 -10.58 10.86 -15.70
CA PRO A 26 -10.11 10.95 -14.33
C PRO A 26 -8.62 11.30 -14.29
N ALA A 27 -8.26 12.24 -13.41
CA ALA A 27 -6.88 12.64 -13.18
C ALA A 27 -6.06 11.47 -12.61
N VAL A 28 -5.22 10.86 -13.45
CA VAL A 28 -4.15 9.97 -13.02
C VAL A 28 -3.10 10.81 -12.30
N ALA A 29 -2.93 10.61 -10.99
CA ALA A 29 -1.80 11.17 -10.29
C ALA A 29 -0.52 10.53 -10.84
N ASP A 30 0.47 11.35 -11.18
CA ASP A 30 1.72 10.89 -11.78
C ASP A 30 2.51 10.03 -10.77
N VAL A 31 2.69 8.75 -11.09
CA VAL A 31 3.41 7.77 -10.25
C VAL A 31 4.85 8.23 -9.98
N ALA A 32 5.44 9.04 -10.88
CA ALA A 32 6.77 9.60 -10.74
C ALA A 32 6.95 10.52 -9.51
N ALA A 33 5.84 11.06 -8.96
CA ALA A 33 5.86 11.93 -7.79
C ALA A 33 5.84 11.16 -6.45
N ILE A 34 5.50 9.87 -6.45
CA ILE A 34 5.41 9.09 -5.21
C ILE A 34 6.82 8.73 -4.73
N LYS A 35 7.15 9.14 -3.50
CA LYS A 35 8.41 8.83 -2.82
C LYS A 35 8.20 7.82 -1.71
N ASP A 36 9.23 7.03 -1.46
CA ASP A 36 9.28 6.12 -0.32
C ASP A 36 9.20 6.90 1.00
N VAL A 37 8.65 6.25 2.03
CA VAL A 37 8.28 6.90 3.28
C VAL A 37 9.01 6.26 4.45
N ARG A 38 9.75 7.04 5.21
CA ARG A 38 10.39 6.58 6.45
C ARG A 38 9.40 6.59 7.61
N ILE A 39 9.53 5.59 8.47
CA ILE A 39 8.72 5.44 9.68
C ILE A 39 9.60 5.04 10.88
N ILE A 40 9.07 5.29 12.07
CA ILE A 40 9.59 4.72 13.33
C ILE A 40 8.45 3.96 14.01
N ILE A 41 8.66 2.67 14.28
CA ILE A 41 7.78 1.85 15.10
C ILE A 41 8.36 1.84 16.51
N SER A 42 7.72 2.53 17.44
CA SER A 42 8.10 2.46 18.85
C SER A 42 7.48 1.24 19.50
N THR A 43 8.28 0.41 20.14
CA THR A 43 7.84 -0.80 20.84
C THR A 43 8.21 -0.76 22.32
N ASN A 44 7.83 -1.78 23.09
CA ASN A 44 8.37 -1.99 24.43
C ASN A 44 9.80 -2.54 24.46
N LYS A 45 10.40 -2.89 23.32
CA LYS A 45 11.80 -3.33 23.18
C LYS A 45 12.75 -2.28 22.63
N GLY A 46 12.22 -1.17 22.12
CA GLY A 46 12.98 -0.11 21.47
C GLY A 46 12.29 0.36 20.20
N ASP A 47 12.97 1.22 19.45
CA ASP A 47 12.48 1.75 18.19
C ASP A 47 13.00 0.92 17.01
N ILE A 48 12.15 0.74 16.00
CA ILE A 48 12.49 0.12 14.72
C ILE A 48 12.27 1.18 13.65
N GLU A 49 13.34 1.58 12.97
CA GLU A 49 13.25 2.49 11.82
C GLU A 49 13.17 1.69 10.53
N ALA A 50 12.33 2.14 9.59
CA ALA A 50 12.16 1.48 8.31
C ALA A 50 11.86 2.48 7.20
N THR A 51 12.15 2.07 5.97
CA THR A 51 11.70 2.72 4.73
C THR A 51 10.62 1.86 4.08
N LEU A 52 9.48 2.47 3.76
CA LEU A 52 8.38 1.84 3.04
C LEU A 52 8.42 2.21 1.55
N TYR A 53 8.34 1.21 0.66
CA TYR A 53 8.57 1.32 -0.78
C TYR A 53 7.33 1.83 -1.55
N ALA A 54 6.82 3.00 -1.15
CA ALA A 54 5.61 3.58 -1.73
C ALA A 54 5.70 3.81 -3.24
N SER A 55 6.90 4.07 -3.76
CA SER A 55 7.12 4.26 -5.20
C SER A 55 6.93 2.98 -6.03
N MET A 56 7.10 1.80 -5.42
CA MET A 56 7.00 0.49 -6.08
C MET A 56 5.69 -0.23 -5.78
N VAL A 57 5.18 -0.10 -4.55
CA VAL A 57 3.95 -0.76 -4.08
C VAL A 57 3.01 0.24 -3.36
N PRO A 58 2.51 1.25 -4.10
CA PRO A 58 1.76 2.36 -3.52
C PRO A 58 0.47 1.94 -2.82
N MET A 59 -0.25 0.91 -3.30
CA MET A 59 -1.51 0.50 -2.67
C MET A 59 -1.27 -0.05 -1.26
N THR A 60 -0.26 -0.92 -1.13
CA THR A 60 0.11 -1.57 0.12
C THR A 60 0.61 -0.56 1.15
N VAL A 61 1.49 0.35 0.72
CA VAL A 61 2.06 1.37 1.62
C VAL A 61 0.99 2.41 2.01
N ALA A 62 0.10 2.80 1.09
CA ALA A 62 -1.01 3.70 1.43
C ALA A 62 -1.95 3.10 2.48
N ASN A 63 -2.29 1.81 2.36
CA ASN A 63 -3.07 1.09 3.38
C ASN A 63 -2.37 1.12 4.74
N TYR A 64 -1.10 0.72 4.80
CA TYR A 64 -0.34 0.65 6.04
C TYR A 64 -0.23 2.02 6.72
N LEU A 65 0.11 3.06 5.95
CA LEU A 65 0.25 4.42 6.46
C LEU A 65 -1.09 5.05 6.88
N ASN A 66 -2.19 4.75 6.19
CA ASN A 66 -3.52 5.20 6.58
C ASN A 66 -3.91 4.63 7.95
N LEU A 67 -3.70 3.33 8.17
CA LEU A 67 -3.93 2.68 9.46
C LEU A 67 -2.99 3.24 10.55
N ALA A 68 -1.71 3.41 10.24
CA ALA A 68 -0.72 3.97 11.18
C ALA A 68 -1.09 5.39 11.63
N LYS A 69 -1.46 6.28 10.70
CA LYS A 69 -1.86 7.67 11.01
C LYS A 69 -3.13 7.75 11.87
N ARG A 70 -3.99 6.73 11.82
CA ARG A 70 -5.18 6.59 12.68
C ARG A 70 -4.88 6.01 14.06
N GLY A 71 -3.63 5.66 14.34
CA GLY A 71 -3.25 4.97 15.57
C GLY A 71 -3.74 3.53 15.65
N TYR A 72 -4.17 2.93 14.53
CA TYR A 72 -4.74 1.57 14.50
C TYR A 72 -3.80 0.51 15.09
N TYR A 73 -2.49 0.68 14.87
CA TYR A 73 -1.47 -0.25 15.37
C TYR A 73 -1.08 -0.01 16.83
N ASN A 74 -1.53 1.07 17.45
CA ASN A 74 -1.16 1.41 18.81
C ASN A 74 -1.67 0.33 19.77
N HIS A 75 -0.79 -0.11 20.66
CA HIS A 75 -0.99 -1.18 21.63
C HIS A 75 -1.26 -2.57 21.06
N LEU A 76 -1.18 -2.76 19.73
CA LEU A 76 -1.28 -4.08 19.13
C LEU A 76 -0.03 -4.91 19.43
N LYS A 77 -0.23 -6.22 19.57
CA LYS A 77 0.83 -7.17 19.87
C LYS A 77 1.46 -7.74 18.62
N PHE A 78 2.74 -8.06 18.71
CA PHE A 78 3.34 -9.11 17.88
C PHE A 78 2.82 -10.46 18.37
N HIS A 79 1.72 -10.92 17.79
CA HIS A 79 0.99 -12.10 18.27
C HIS A 79 1.66 -13.41 17.84
N ARG A 80 2.48 -13.39 16.78
CA ARG A 80 3.20 -14.57 16.29
C ARG A 80 4.66 -14.23 16.01
N VAL A 81 5.55 -14.78 16.82
CA VAL A 81 7.01 -14.61 16.70
C VAL A 81 7.64 -15.97 16.57
N ILE A 82 8.42 -16.17 15.50
CA ILE A 82 9.13 -17.43 15.25
C ILE A 82 10.61 -17.11 15.11
N PRO A 83 11.46 -17.56 16.06
CA PRO A 83 12.89 -17.34 16.01
C PRO A 83 13.49 -17.80 14.68
N ASN A 84 14.43 -17.02 14.15
CA ASN A 84 15.08 -17.26 12.86
C ASN A 84 14.10 -17.33 11.67
N PHE A 85 12.91 -16.73 11.80
CA PHE A 85 11.96 -16.58 10.71
C PHE A 85 11.41 -15.15 10.62
N MET A 86 10.50 -14.76 11.52
CA MET A 86 9.88 -13.43 11.49
C MET A 86 9.16 -13.05 12.80
N ILE A 87 8.83 -11.77 12.93
CA ILE A 87 7.85 -11.24 13.89
C ILE A 87 6.62 -10.76 13.13
N GLN A 88 5.42 -11.20 13.54
CA GLN A 88 4.15 -10.86 12.90
C GLN A 88 3.21 -10.13 13.87
N GLY A 89 2.65 -9.02 13.41
CA GLY A 89 1.77 -8.13 14.17
C GLY A 89 0.62 -7.58 13.32
N GLY A 90 -0.06 -6.54 13.82
CA GLY A 90 -1.12 -5.85 13.08
C GLY A 90 -2.51 -6.50 13.16
N ASP A 91 -2.74 -7.41 14.10
CA ASP A 91 -4.07 -7.96 14.41
C ASP A 91 -4.66 -7.28 15.66
N PRO A 92 -5.80 -6.54 15.56
CA PRO A 92 -6.49 -5.95 16.70
C PRO A 92 -6.90 -6.93 17.79
N GLN A 93 -7.23 -8.17 17.40
CA GLN A 93 -7.67 -9.21 18.31
C GLN A 93 -6.51 -10.02 18.88
N GLY A 94 -5.32 -9.90 18.30
CA GLY A 94 -4.13 -10.69 18.65
C GLY A 94 -4.30 -12.21 18.45
N SER A 95 -5.30 -12.65 17.69
CA SER A 95 -5.63 -14.07 17.46
C SER A 95 -4.95 -14.65 16.22
N GLY A 96 -4.39 -13.79 15.37
CA GLY A 96 -3.93 -14.08 14.01
C GLY A 96 -5.04 -14.09 12.96
N ARG A 97 -6.31 -13.87 13.35
CA ARG A 97 -7.47 -13.94 12.45
C ARG A 97 -8.17 -12.59 12.22
N GLY A 98 -7.85 -11.58 13.02
CA GLY A 98 -8.46 -10.26 12.87
C GLY A 98 -7.82 -9.43 11.76
N GLY A 99 -8.38 -8.24 11.55
CA GLY A 99 -7.99 -7.32 10.51
C GLY A 99 -8.86 -6.05 10.53
N PRO A 100 -8.69 -5.15 9.56
CA PRO A 100 -9.26 -3.81 9.60
C PRO A 100 -10.72 -3.77 9.10
N GLY A 101 -11.38 -4.93 8.98
CA GLY A 101 -12.73 -5.06 8.43
C GLY A 101 -12.81 -5.14 6.91
N TYR A 102 -11.69 -5.05 6.20
CA TYR A 102 -11.62 -5.16 4.74
C TYR A 102 -10.42 -5.99 4.27
N ARG A 103 -10.41 -6.29 2.97
CA ARG A 103 -9.30 -6.95 2.26
C ARG A 103 -8.91 -6.18 1.00
N PHE A 104 -7.66 -6.31 0.56
CA PHE A 104 -7.19 -5.78 -0.71
C PHE A 104 -6.20 -6.72 -1.42
N ALA A 105 -5.95 -6.42 -2.70
CA ALA A 105 -5.14 -7.23 -3.60
C ALA A 105 -3.67 -7.33 -3.16
N ASP A 106 -2.97 -8.35 -3.65
CA ASP A 106 -1.52 -8.41 -3.57
C ASP A 106 -0.88 -7.44 -4.57
N GLU A 107 0.25 -6.88 -4.17
CA GLU A 107 1.09 -5.98 -4.97
C GLU A 107 2.52 -6.52 -4.95
N PHE A 108 2.99 -7.04 -6.08
CA PHE A 108 4.33 -7.63 -6.21
C PHE A 108 5.18 -6.82 -7.18
N HIS A 109 6.41 -6.49 -6.79
CA HIS A 109 7.38 -5.82 -7.65
C HIS A 109 8.55 -6.77 -7.95
N PRO A 110 9.08 -6.81 -9.20
CA PRO A 110 10.15 -7.73 -9.58
C PRO A 110 11.43 -7.56 -8.73
N GLU A 111 11.74 -6.34 -8.29
CA GLU A 111 12.92 -6.04 -7.47
C GLU A 111 12.72 -6.31 -5.98
N LEU A 112 11.48 -6.44 -5.51
CA LEU A 112 11.20 -6.65 -4.09
C LEU A 112 11.16 -8.15 -3.79
N LYS A 113 12.04 -8.59 -2.89
CA LYS A 113 12.25 -10.00 -2.53
C LYS A 113 12.52 -10.15 -1.03
N HIS A 114 12.25 -11.34 -0.52
CA HIS A 114 12.57 -11.74 0.85
C HIS A 114 14.02 -12.25 0.94
N ASP A 115 14.97 -11.41 0.56
CA ASP A 115 16.38 -11.76 0.36
C ASP A 115 17.28 -11.52 1.58
N GLY A 116 16.70 -11.12 2.71
CA GLY A 116 17.47 -10.86 3.92
C GLY A 116 16.61 -10.52 5.14
N PRO A 117 17.27 -10.15 6.25
CA PRO A 117 16.60 -9.69 7.46
C PRO A 117 15.92 -8.33 7.25
N GLY A 118 14.93 -8.05 8.10
CA GLY A 118 14.28 -6.75 8.19
C GLY A 118 13.28 -6.46 7.06
N VAL A 119 12.92 -7.44 6.24
CA VAL A 119 11.96 -7.22 5.14
C VAL A 119 10.54 -7.13 5.72
N PHE A 120 9.84 -6.03 5.45
CA PHE A 120 8.43 -5.85 5.77
C PHE A 120 7.56 -6.44 4.68
N SER A 121 6.62 -7.29 5.08
CA SER A 121 5.69 -7.94 4.16
C SER A 121 4.29 -8.09 4.74
N MET A 122 3.28 -8.06 3.88
CA MET A 122 1.89 -8.29 4.30
C MET A 122 1.66 -9.77 4.64
N ALA A 123 1.04 -10.02 5.79
CA ALA A 123 0.48 -11.34 6.08
C ALA A 123 -0.90 -11.47 5.39
N ASN A 124 -1.18 -12.64 4.84
CA ASN A 124 -2.43 -12.93 4.13
C ASN A 124 -2.85 -14.40 4.35
N ALA A 125 -4.08 -14.72 3.95
CA ALA A 125 -4.68 -16.05 3.97
C ALA A 125 -4.86 -16.62 2.56
N GLY A 126 -3.98 -16.24 1.62
CA GLY A 126 -4.08 -16.54 0.19
C GLY A 126 -4.25 -15.29 -0.67
N PRO A 127 -4.30 -15.44 -2.01
CA PRO A 127 -4.30 -14.33 -2.94
C PRO A 127 -5.41 -13.30 -2.66
N GLY A 128 -5.05 -12.02 -2.66
CA GLY A 128 -5.98 -10.90 -2.50
C GLY A 128 -6.64 -10.78 -1.13
N THR A 129 -5.97 -11.27 -0.07
CA THR A 129 -6.50 -11.22 1.30
C THR A 129 -5.68 -10.37 2.25
N ASN A 130 -4.91 -9.40 1.72
CA ASN A 130 -4.18 -8.45 2.55
C ASN A 130 -5.14 -7.59 3.37
N GLY A 131 -4.74 -7.25 4.59
CA GLY A 131 -5.52 -6.44 5.52
C GLY A 131 -4.62 -5.50 6.32
N SER A 132 -4.54 -5.69 7.63
CA SER A 132 -3.64 -4.91 8.51
C SER A 132 -2.46 -5.70 9.04
N GLN A 133 -2.49 -7.03 8.95
CA GLN A 133 -1.42 -7.86 9.49
C GLN A 133 -0.18 -7.78 8.60
N PHE A 134 0.98 -7.67 9.23
CA PHE A 134 2.28 -7.60 8.57
C PHE A 134 3.31 -8.43 9.36
N PHE A 135 4.42 -8.75 8.72
CA PHE A 135 5.57 -9.34 9.39
C PHE A 135 6.89 -8.68 8.98
N ILE A 136 7.89 -8.82 9.84
CA ILE A 136 9.28 -8.39 9.63
C ILE A 136 10.18 -9.61 9.74
N THR A 137 11.01 -9.89 8.73
CA THR A 137 11.85 -11.09 8.70
C THR A 137 13.06 -11.00 9.63
N HIS A 138 13.46 -12.11 10.24
CA HIS A 138 14.74 -12.24 10.96
C HIS A 138 15.91 -12.60 10.03
N LYS A 139 15.61 -13.20 8.87
CA LYS A 139 16.57 -13.66 7.86
C LYS A 139 15.91 -13.72 6.48
N ASP A 140 16.64 -14.15 5.46
CA ASP A 140 16.09 -14.43 4.15
C ASP A 140 15.00 -15.52 4.19
N THR A 141 13.93 -15.30 3.44
CA THR A 141 12.75 -16.18 3.40
C THR A 141 12.22 -16.31 1.96
N THR A 142 13.11 -16.63 1.03
CA THR A 142 12.87 -16.60 -0.42
C THR A 142 11.67 -17.43 -0.90
N TRP A 143 11.27 -18.46 -0.15
CA TRP A 143 10.06 -19.27 -0.43
C TRP A 143 8.74 -18.50 -0.28
N LEU A 144 8.77 -17.27 0.28
CA LEU A 144 7.65 -16.33 0.38
C LEU A 144 7.53 -15.38 -0.81
N ASN A 145 8.52 -15.35 -1.72
CA ASN A 145 8.48 -14.52 -2.92
C ASN A 145 7.24 -14.84 -3.78
N GLY A 146 6.53 -13.79 -4.20
CA GLY A 146 5.29 -13.92 -4.98
C GLY A 146 4.08 -14.43 -4.20
N LYS A 147 4.20 -14.59 -2.87
CA LYS A 147 3.10 -15.00 -1.99
C LYS A 147 2.70 -13.92 -0.99
N HIS A 148 3.64 -13.06 -0.61
CA HIS A 148 3.45 -11.96 0.34
C HIS A 148 4.02 -10.67 -0.24
N SER A 149 3.24 -9.59 -0.21
CA SER A 149 3.67 -8.29 -0.72
C SER A 149 4.73 -7.67 0.18
N VAL A 150 5.95 -7.59 -0.34
CA VAL A 150 7.05 -6.84 0.29
C VAL A 150 6.76 -5.35 0.11
N PHE A 151 6.78 -4.58 1.19
CA PHE A 151 6.44 -3.16 1.15
C PHE A 151 7.38 -2.24 1.92
N GLY A 152 8.46 -2.77 2.50
CA GLY A 152 9.48 -1.96 3.14
C GLY A 152 10.63 -2.80 3.68
N LYS A 153 11.58 -2.11 4.30
CA LYS A 153 12.73 -2.74 4.97
C LYS A 153 13.20 -1.92 6.16
N VAL A 154 13.59 -2.62 7.22
CA VAL A 154 14.24 -2.05 8.40
C VAL A 154 15.54 -1.37 7.97
N THR A 155 15.72 -0.12 8.41
CA THR A 155 16.96 0.65 8.22
C THR A 155 17.78 0.73 9.50
N GLN A 156 17.13 0.75 10.67
CA GLN A 156 17.78 0.71 11.99
C GLN A 156 16.91 -0.08 12.99
N GLY A 157 17.53 -0.63 14.03
CA GLY A 157 16.81 -1.40 15.06
C GLY A 157 16.57 -2.87 14.71
N MET A 158 17.45 -3.49 13.92
CA MET A 158 17.36 -4.92 13.61
C MET A 158 17.60 -5.80 14.85
N ASP A 159 18.43 -5.33 15.78
CA ASP A 159 18.60 -5.91 17.12
C ASP A 159 17.30 -5.85 17.94
N VAL A 160 16.54 -4.75 17.83
CA VAL A 160 15.20 -4.63 18.43
C VAL A 160 14.25 -5.63 17.81
N VAL A 161 14.20 -5.75 16.48
CA VAL A 161 13.41 -6.78 15.77
C VAL A 161 13.75 -8.17 16.30
N ASN A 162 15.03 -8.49 16.46
CA ASN A 162 15.50 -9.78 16.97
C ASN A 162 15.19 -10.01 18.46
N ALA A 163 15.01 -8.93 19.23
CA ALA A 163 14.67 -8.99 20.66
C ALA A 163 13.16 -9.11 20.94
N ILE A 164 12.31 -8.81 19.96
CA ILE A 164 10.85 -8.93 20.07
C ILE A 164 10.45 -10.38 20.34
N ARG A 165 9.52 -10.57 21.26
CA ARG A 165 8.90 -11.83 21.63
C ARG A 165 7.39 -11.76 21.44
N ALA A 166 6.75 -12.92 21.39
CA ALA A 166 5.29 -12.98 21.31
C ALA A 166 4.66 -12.21 22.49
N GLY A 167 3.72 -11.32 22.19
CA GLY A 167 3.04 -10.47 23.15
C GLY A 167 3.69 -9.10 23.40
N ASP A 168 4.90 -8.85 22.88
CA ASP A 168 5.47 -7.49 22.86
C ASP A 168 4.59 -6.56 22.01
N VAL A 169 4.59 -5.28 22.36
CA VAL A 169 3.59 -4.32 21.89
C VAL A 169 4.20 -3.20 21.06
N ILE A 170 3.45 -2.80 20.03
CA ILE A 170 3.67 -1.55 19.31
C ILE A 170 3.07 -0.45 20.17
N LYS A 171 3.89 0.50 20.64
CA LYS A 171 3.42 1.70 21.36
C LYS A 171 2.83 2.72 20.39
N GLY A 172 3.43 2.84 19.21
CA GLY A 172 2.91 3.69 18.14
C GLY A 172 3.82 3.70 16.93
N ILE A 173 3.33 4.28 15.83
CA ILE A 173 4.07 4.41 14.59
C ILE A 173 4.10 5.88 14.17
N LYS A 174 5.31 6.43 14.06
CA LYS A 174 5.54 7.79 13.57
C LYS A 174 5.87 7.74 12.08
N VAL A 175 5.12 8.50 11.28
CA VAL A 175 5.42 8.70 9.85
C VAL A 175 6.29 9.95 9.72
N LEU A 176 7.47 9.82 9.09
CA LEU A 176 8.48 10.87 9.06
C LEU A 176 8.44 11.73 7.78
N ASP A 177 7.92 11.19 6.68
CA ASP A 177 7.90 11.86 5.38
C ASP A 177 6.46 12.16 4.90
N ALA A 178 6.34 13.05 3.92
CA ALA A 178 5.06 13.46 3.35
C ALA A 178 4.36 12.30 2.64
N THR A 179 3.02 12.25 2.73
CA THR A 179 2.21 11.17 2.13
C THR A 179 1.16 11.68 1.15
N ASP A 180 1.16 12.97 0.85
CA ASP A 180 0.09 13.65 0.12
C ASP A 180 -0.05 13.14 -1.31
N ALA A 181 1.07 12.99 -2.02
CA ALA A 181 1.09 12.43 -3.37
C ALA A 181 0.58 10.98 -3.39
N LEU A 182 1.05 10.15 -2.44
CA LEU A 182 0.63 8.77 -2.29
C LEU A 182 -0.88 8.67 -2.01
N PHE A 183 -1.38 9.47 -1.06
CA PHE A 183 -2.79 9.43 -0.65
C PHE A 183 -3.70 10.01 -1.73
N THR A 184 -3.25 10.99 -2.50
CA THR A 184 -3.95 11.50 -3.67
C THR A 184 -4.07 10.42 -4.74
N ALA A 185 -2.98 9.71 -5.04
CA ALA A 185 -2.97 8.62 -6.00
C ALA A 185 -3.86 7.43 -5.57
N GLN A 186 -3.94 7.16 -4.27
CA GLN A 186 -4.73 6.05 -3.70
C GLN A 186 -6.09 6.48 -3.13
N LYS A 187 -6.59 7.67 -3.49
CA LYS A 187 -7.79 8.28 -2.90
C LYS A 187 -9.03 7.39 -2.95
N GLU A 188 -9.22 6.63 -4.01
CA GLU A 188 -10.39 5.74 -4.18
C GLU A 188 -10.32 4.53 -3.25
N ASN A 189 -9.14 3.95 -3.10
CA ASN A 189 -8.90 2.86 -2.16
C ASN A 189 -9.04 3.35 -0.72
N LEU A 190 -8.46 4.50 -0.40
CA LEU A 190 -8.59 5.15 0.90
C LEU A 190 -10.05 5.47 1.23
N ALA A 191 -10.84 5.99 0.30
CA ALA A 191 -12.26 6.25 0.51
C ALA A 191 -13.02 4.96 0.87
N LYS A 192 -12.79 3.87 0.13
CA LYS A 192 -13.40 2.55 0.39
C LYS A 192 -13.02 2.01 1.77
N TRP A 193 -11.74 2.02 2.11
CA TRP A 193 -11.25 1.52 3.40
C TRP A 193 -11.74 2.38 4.56
N ASN A 194 -11.73 3.71 4.40
CA ASN A 194 -12.15 4.64 5.44
C ASN A 194 -13.64 4.54 5.75
N ALA A 195 -14.48 4.21 4.76
CA ALA A 195 -15.89 3.94 4.99
C ALA A 195 -16.13 2.74 5.92
N VAL A 196 -15.25 1.72 5.86
CA VAL A 196 -15.30 0.56 6.76
C VAL A 196 -14.75 0.92 8.15
N LEU A 197 -13.68 1.72 8.21
CA LEU A 197 -13.02 2.09 9.46
C LEU A 197 -13.84 3.09 10.30
N GLY A 198 -14.61 3.98 9.67
CA GLY A 198 -15.41 5.01 10.34
C GLY A 198 -16.77 4.54 10.88
N GLY A 199 -17.15 3.27 10.67
CA GLY A 199 -18.41 2.72 11.17
C GLY A 199 -18.40 2.26 12.64
N ASN A 200 -17.29 2.46 13.35
CA ASN A 200 -17.05 1.94 14.71
C ASN A 200 -16.80 3.06 15.77
N GLU A 201 -17.21 4.30 15.49
CA GLU A 201 -17.22 5.39 16.49
C GLU A 201 -18.58 5.53 17.18
#